data_AF-A0A7Z7W0X4-F1
#
_entry.id   AF-A0A7Z7W0X4-F1
#
_cell.length_a   1.000
_cell.length_b   1.000
_cell.length_c   1.000
_cell.angle_alpha   90.00
_cell.angle_beta   90.00
_cell.angle_gamma   90.00
#
_symmetry.space_group_name_H-M   'P 1'
#
loop_
_entity.id
_entity.type
_entity.pdbx_description
1 polymer ?
#
loop_
_entity_poly.entity_id
_entity_poly.type
_entity_poly.pdbx_seq_one_letter_code
_entity_poly.pdbx_strand_id
1 'polypeptide(L)'
;MKVKYIDKRHWRRLIDREYTEVKVNNNRFKGIIGLVTMKKVRDPLEVTVVGQNIIVADDNYKWLQILPEKKRYSITVMFDNKGNPLEYYFDINIKNITQKGNARTVDLCLDVLALPSGEYELVDEDDLMFALESEQITKKQFHEAYMIAHQIMAELENDFKGFQKKIMYCFNKINAKAQKIHQKPQNKTNFEKSKQIKPKQYNQTKNHQQQKKN
;
A
#
# COMPACT_ATOMS: atom_id res chain seq x y z
N MET A 1 -4.80 -13.72 -13.11
CA MET A 1 -5.31 -12.68 -12.17
C MET A 1 -4.52 -12.67 -10.87
N LYS A 2 -4.07 -11.48 -10.41
CA LYS A 2 -3.24 -11.36 -9.19
C LYS A 2 -3.90 -10.48 -8.13
N VAL A 3 -3.70 -10.83 -6.86
CA VAL A 3 -4.09 -9.97 -5.73
C VAL A 3 -2.89 -9.13 -5.32
N LYS A 4 -2.95 -7.81 -5.51
CA LYS A 4 -1.87 -6.87 -5.15
C LYS A 4 -2.25 -6.11 -3.87
N TYR A 5 -1.51 -6.30 -2.76
CA TYR A 5 -1.68 -5.54 -1.52
C TYR A 5 -0.94 -4.20 -1.59
N ILE A 6 -1.58 -3.13 -1.13
CA ILE A 6 -1.03 -1.76 -1.27
C ILE A 6 0.08 -1.45 -0.27
N ASP A 7 0.28 -2.30 0.75
CA ASP A 7 1.38 -2.15 1.71
C ASP A 7 2.66 -2.87 1.29
N LYS A 8 2.64 -3.50 0.10
CA LYS A 8 3.74 -4.28 -0.47
C LYS A 8 4.29 -5.34 0.50
N ARG A 9 3.43 -5.92 1.34
CA ARG A 9 3.85 -6.86 2.40
C ARG A 9 4.62 -8.10 1.93
N HIS A 10 4.40 -8.53 0.69
CA HIS A 10 5.04 -9.70 0.10
C HIS A 10 6.20 -9.35 -0.83
N TRP A 11 6.57 -8.07 -0.94
CA TRP A 11 7.63 -7.66 -1.86
C TRP A 11 9.00 -7.91 -1.25
N ARG A 12 9.64 -9.00 -1.67
CA ARG A 12 10.92 -9.50 -1.13
C ARG A 12 12.08 -8.51 -1.25
N ARG A 13 11.98 -7.46 -2.07
CA ARG A 13 13.02 -6.43 -2.21
C ARG A 13 13.08 -5.50 -0.99
N LEU A 14 11.97 -5.32 -0.28
CA LEU A 14 11.91 -4.50 0.93
C LEU A 14 12.50 -5.27 2.11
N ILE A 15 13.66 -4.81 2.59
CA ILE A 15 14.27 -5.31 3.83
C ILE A 15 13.62 -4.63 5.02
N ASP A 16 13.49 -3.31 4.98
CA ASP A 16 12.84 -2.51 6.01
C ASP A 16 11.95 -1.43 5.39
N ARG A 17 10.78 -1.23 5.98
CA ARG A 17 9.78 -0.27 5.49
C ARG A 17 8.93 0.31 6.61
N GLU A 18 8.53 1.56 6.41
CA GLU A 18 7.38 2.15 7.10
C GLU A 18 6.17 2.12 6.18
N TYR A 19 4.99 1.89 6.77
CA TYR A 19 3.73 1.95 6.06
C TYR A 19 2.71 2.81 6.80
N THR A 20 2.08 3.74 6.08
CA THR A 20 0.94 4.52 6.56
C THR A 20 -0.22 4.37 5.60
N GLU A 21 -1.46 4.40 6.11
CA GLU A 21 -2.66 4.41 5.28
C GLU A 21 -3.77 5.32 5.81
N VAL A 22 -4.56 5.86 4.87
CA VAL A 22 -5.66 6.78 5.13
C VAL A 22 -6.83 6.46 4.22
N LYS A 23 -7.99 6.17 4.82
CA LYS A 23 -9.24 6.21 4.09
C LYS A 23 -9.69 7.66 3.93
N VAL A 24 -10.00 8.07 2.71
CA VAL A 24 -10.47 9.41 2.40
C VAL A 24 -11.90 9.31 1.88
N ASN A 25 -12.76 10.18 2.40
CA ASN A 25 -14.14 10.31 1.98
C ASN A 25 -14.50 11.80 1.99
N ASN A 26 -14.23 12.50 0.89
CA ASN A 26 -14.63 13.89 0.70
C ASN A 26 -14.92 14.17 -0.79
N ASN A 27 -15.36 15.39 -1.11
CA ASN A 27 -15.74 15.77 -2.47
C ASN A 27 -14.57 15.78 -3.47
N ARG A 28 -13.31 15.75 -2.99
CA ARG A 28 -12.12 15.74 -3.87
C ARG A 28 -11.68 14.33 -4.22
N PHE A 29 -11.77 13.40 -3.28
CA PHE A 29 -11.35 12.02 -3.46
C PHE A 29 -12.09 11.10 -2.49
N LYS A 30 -12.51 9.95 -2.99
CA LYS A 30 -13.05 8.87 -2.17
C LYS A 30 -12.29 7.59 -2.49
N GLY A 31 -11.71 6.97 -1.47
CA GLY A 31 -10.84 5.81 -1.65
C GLY A 31 -9.91 5.59 -0.46
N ILE A 32 -8.85 4.81 -0.67
CA ILE A 32 -7.78 4.60 0.30
C ILE A 32 -6.43 4.97 -0.31
N ILE A 33 -5.60 5.63 0.51
CA ILE A 33 -4.24 6.03 0.16
C ILE A 33 -3.31 5.27 1.10
N GLY A 34 -2.30 4.60 0.56
CA GLY A 34 -1.17 4.00 1.28
C GLY A 34 0.13 4.72 0.91
N LEU A 35 1.07 4.78 1.85
CA LEU A 35 2.43 5.26 1.60
C LEU A 35 3.39 4.24 2.16
N VAL A 36 4.18 3.63 1.28
CA VAL A 36 5.30 2.77 1.64
C VAL A 36 6.56 3.62 1.58
N THR A 37 7.28 3.75 2.69
CA THR A 37 8.63 4.36 2.73
C THR A 37 9.64 3.24 2.88
N MET A 38 10.52 3.09 1.89
CA MET A 38 11.52 2.03 1.86
C MET A 38 12.72 2.47 2.68
N LYS A 39 12.85 2.00 3.92
CA LYS A 39 14.00 2.37 4.75
C LYS A 39 15.26 1.69 4.25
N LYS A 40 15.12 0.42 3.85
CA LYS A 40 16.18 -0.36 3.23
C LYS A 40 15.62 -1.29 2.16
N VAL A 41 16.23 -1.27 0.98
CA VAL A 41 16.02 -2.27 -0.07
C VAL A 41 17.20 -3.22 -0.18
N ARG A 42 16.97 -4.43 -0.71
CA ARG A 42 18.06 -5.38 -1.00
C ARG A 42 18.99 -4.82 -2.06
N ASP A 43 18.40 -4.40 -3.18
CA ASP A 43 19.08 -3.77 -4.31
C ASP A 43 18.11 -2.74 -4.92
N PRO A 44 18.61 -1.69 -5.58
CA PRO A 44 17.77 -0.80 -6.35
C PRO A 44 16.92 -1.54 -7.41
N LEU A 45 15.75 -0.99 -7.73
CA LEU A 45 14.94 -1.42 -8.88
C LEU A 45 15.05 -0.37 -9.97
N GLU A 46 15.68 -0.73 -11.08
CA GLU A 46 15.70 0.04 -12.31
C GLU A 46 14.69 -0.54 -13.29
N VAL A 47 13.97 0.33 -13.97
CA VAL A 47 13.01 0.00 -15.03
C VAL A 47 13.23 0.93 -16.22
N THR A 48 12.81 0.50 -17.40
CA THR A 48 12.80 1.35 -18.60
C THR A 48 11.35 1.74 -18.88
N VAL A 49 11.09 3.05 -18.93
CA VAL A 49 9.76 3.61 -19.18
C VAL A 49 9.87 4.66 -20.28
N VAL A 50 9.12 4.51 -21.37
CA VAL A 50 9.19 5.38 -22.56
C VAL A 50 10.66 5.54 -23.03
N GLY A 51 11.40 4.44 -23.05
CA GLY A 51 12.82 4.39 -23.46
C GLY A 51 13.81 5.04 -22.49
N GLN A 52 13.37 5.49 -21.30
CA GLN A 52 14.24 6.09 -20.28
C GLN A 52 14.45 5.13 -19.10
N ASN A 53 15.68 5.00 -18.64
CA ASN A 53 16.00 4.21 -17.46
C ASN A 53 15.79 5.01 -16.17
N ILE A 54 15.02 4.44 -15.24
CA ILE A 54 14.60 5.09 -14.01
C ILE A 54 14.80 4.13 -12.84
N ILE A 55 15.49 4.59 -11.79
CA ILE A 55 15.54 3.88 -10.52
C ILE A 55 14.26 4.23 -9.77
N VAL A 56 13.35 3.28 -9.64
CA VAL A 56 12.01 3.49 -9.06
C VAL A 56 11.90 3.01 -7.62
N ALA A 57 12.90 2.25 -7.15
CA ALA A 57 13.03 1.87 -5.75
C ALA A 57 14.49 1.85 -5.34
N ASP A 58 14.80 2.59 -4.27
CA ASP A 58 16.09 2.60 -3.60
C ASP A 58 15.87 2.98 -2.12
N ASP A 59 16.95 3.03 -1.34
CA ASP A 59 16.89 3.44 0.06
C ASP A 59 16.29 4.85 0.20
N ASN A 60 15.34 4.96 1.13
CA ASN A 60 14.54 6.14 1.44
C ASN A 60 13.56 6.61 0.35
N TYR A 61 13.35 5.80 -0.70
CA TYR A 61 12.33 6.08 -1.70
C TYR A 61 10.93 5.80 -1.15
N LYS A 62 9.93 6.37 -1.82
CA LYS A 62 8.53 6.25 -1.39
C LYS A 62 7.63 5.83 -2.53
N TRP A 63 6.74 4.89 -2.25
CA TRP A 63 5.65 4.52 -3.16
C TRP A 63 4.32 4.94 -2.56
N LEU A 64 3.66 5.89 -3.23
CA LEU A 64 2.29 6.29 -2.93
C LEU A 64 1.34 5.35 -3.68
N GLN A 65 0.38 4.78 -2.96
CA GLN A 65 -0.58 3.82 -3.48
C GLN A 65 -1.97 4.40 -3.33
N ILE A 66 -2.71 4.58 -4.42
CA ILE A 66 -4.04 5.21 -4.40
C ILE A 66 -5.03 4.23 -5.01
N LEU A 67 -6.02 3.84 -4.22
CA LEU A 67 -7.14 3.01 -4.66
C LEU A 67 -8.41 3.86 -4.60
N PRO A 68 -8.83 4.47 -5.72
CA PRO A 68 -10.10 5.17 -5.78
C PRO A 68 -11.25 4.18 -5.58
N GLU A 69 -12.28 4.61 -4.84
CA GLU A 69 -13.50 3.83 -4.64
C GLU A 69 -14.32 3.78 -5.93
N LYS A 70 -14.92 2.62 -6.24
CA LYS A 70 -15.74 2.39 -7.44
C LYS A 70 -15.02 2.63 -8.78
N LYS A 71 -13.70 2.77 -8.78
CA LYS A 71 -12.88 2.74 -9.99
C LYS A 71 -12.25 1.36 -10.16
N ARG A 72 -11.93 1.06 -11.41
CA ARG A 72 -11.34 -0.20 -11.87
C ARG A 72 -9.88 -0.03 -12.28
N TYR A 73 -9.18 0.86 -11.59
CA TYR A 73 -7.75 1.03 -11.70
C TYR A 73 -7.18 1.49 -10.35
N SER A 74 -5.91 1.22 -10.11
CA SER A 74 -5.12 1.76 -8.99
C SER A 74 -4.04 2.68 -9.54
N ILE A 75 -3.45 3.48 -8.66
CA ILE A 75 -2.33 4.33 -9.02
C ILE A 75 -1.19 4.04 -8.06
N THR A 76 -0.02 3.72 -8.57
CA THR A 76 1.23 3.79 -7.83
C THR A 76 2.03 4.98 -8.33
N VAL A 77 2.54 5.82 -7.43
CA VAL A 77 3.46 6.89 -7.80
C VAL A 77 4.75 6.70 -7.02
N MET A 78 5.84 6.58 -7.77
CA MET A 78 7.18 6.36 -7.25
C MET A 78 7.84 7.71 -7.03
N PHE A 79 8.44 7.90 -5.86
CA PHE A 79 9.14 9.11 -5.48
C PHE A 79 10.56 8.78 -5.07
N ASP A 80 11.49 9.65 -5.47
CA ASP A 80 12.86 9.62 -4.98
C ASP A 80 12.95 9.97 -3.48
N ASN A 81 14.16 9.94 -2.94
CA ASN A 81 14.43 10.31 -1.54
C ASN A 81 14.20 11.81 -1.22
N LYS A 82 14.04 12.66 -2.23
CA LYS A 82 13.70 14.09 -2.10
C LYS A 82 12.20 14.36 -2.21
N GLY A 83 11.41 13.35 -2.58
CA GLY A 83 9.96 13.48 -2.80
C GLY A 83 9.58 14.01 -4.19
N ASN A 84 10.48 13.92 -5.17
CA ASN A 84 10.16 14.19 -6.57
C ASN A 84 9.50 12.95 -7.19
N PRO A 85 8.39 13.08 -7.93
CA PRO A 85 7.80 11.96 -8.65
C PRO A 85 8.73 11.50 -9.78
N LEU A 86 8.84 10.18 -9.94
CA LEU A 86 9.70 9.53 -10.92
C LEU A 86 8.89 8.81 -12.01
N GLU A 87 7.80 8.15 -11.60
CA GLU A 87 6.96 7.32 -12.46
C GLU A 87 5.55 7.28 -11.87
N TYR A 88 4.54 7.22 -12.75
CA TYR A 88 3.15 7.00 -12.44
C TYR A 88 2.70 5.69 -13.09
N TYR A 89 2.32 4.73 -12.26
CA TYR A 89 1.83 3.42 -12.65
C TYR A 89 0.31 3.38 -12.49
N PHE A 90 -0.41 2.92 -13.50
CA PHE A 90 -1.86 2.76 -13.44
C PHE A 90 -2.26 1.31 -13.69
N ASP A 91 -2.39 0.51 -12.62
CA ASP A 91 -2.82 -0.87 -12.79
C ASP A 91 -4.31 -0.95 -13.11
N ILE A 92 -4.67 -1.60 -14.21
CA ILE A 92 -6.08 -1.87 -14.54
C ILE A 92 -6.56 -3.06 -13.72
N ASN A 93 -7.74 -2.92 -13.12
CA ASN A 93 -8.24 -3.86 -12.11
C ASN A 93 -9.66 -4.33 -12.42
N ILE A 94 -9.99 -5.57 -12.05
CA ILE A 94 -11.38 -5.98 -11.90
C ILE A 94 -12.05 -5.15 -10.80
N LYS A 95 -11.37 -4.99 -9.66
CA LYS A 95 -11.90 -4.22 -8.52
C LYS A 95 -10.82 -3.78 -7.55
N ASN A 96 -11.10 -2.68 -6.87
CA ASN A 96 -10.37 -2.21 -5.71
C ASN A 96 -11.10 -2.59 -4.42
N ILE A 97 -10.38 -3.18 -3.46
CA ILE A 97 -10.85 -3.38 -2.08
C ILE A 97 -10.22 -2.30 -1.19
N THR A 98 -11.04 -1.39 -0.68
CA THR A 98 -10.59 -0.20 0.09
C THR A 98 -10.72 -0.37 1.61
N GLN A 99 -10.68 -1.62 2.09
CA GLN A 99 -10.73 -1.94 3.51
C GLN A 99 -9.39 -1.61 4.17
N LYS A 100 -9.40 -0.69 5.14
CA LYS A 100 -8.20 -0.31 5.90
C LYS A 100 -7.55 -1.55 6.55
N GLY A 101 -6.22 -1.67 6.44
CA GLY A 101 -5.42 -2.80 6.92
C GLY A 101 -5.43 -4.03 5.99
N ASN A 102 -6.32 -4.04 5.00
CA ASN A 102 -6.53 -5.14 4.07
C ASN A 102 -6.79 -4.65 2.63
N ALA A 103 -6.29 -3.46 2.31
CA ALA A 103 -6.53 -2.83 1.04
C ALA A 103 -5.69 -3.50 -0.05
N ARG A 104 -6.35 -3.85 -1.14
CA ARG A 104 -5.77 -4.65 -2.22
C ARG A 104 -6.57 -4.50 -3.51
N THR A 105 -5.96 -4.86 -4.63
CA THR A 105 -6.63 -4.90 -5.93
C THR A 105 -6.71 -6.31 -6.47
N VAL A 106 -7.59 -6.52 -7.44
CA VAL A 106 -7.64 -7.73 -8.27
C VAL A 106 -7.28 -7.29 -9.69
N ASP A 107 -6.05 -7.61 -10.07
CA ASP A 107 -5.28 -7.01 -11.17
C ASP A 107 -5.46 -7.70 -12.52
N LEU A 108 -5.78 -6.92 -13.57
CA LEU A 108 -6.04 -7.37 -14.95
C LEU A 108 -4.80 -7.37 -15.84
N CYS A 109 -3.59 -7.33 -15.26
CA CYS A 109 -2.30 -7.34 -15.95
C CYS A 109 -2.00 -6.07 -16.77
N LEU A 110 -2.95 -5.52 -17.51
CA LEU A 110 -2.74 -4.33 -18.33
C LEU A 110 -2.44 -3.10 -17.45
N ASP A 111 -1.38 -2.37 -17.80
CA ASP A 111 -0.91 -1.21 -17.05
C ASP A 111 -0.66 -0.03 -18.01
N VAL A 112 -0.92 1.20 -17.57
CA VAL A 112 -0.45 2.43 -18.23
C VAL A 112 0.68 3.02 -17.40
N LEU A 113 1.80 3.34 -18.03
CA LEU A 113 2.95 3.98 -17.39
C LEU A 113 3.04 5.43 -17.85
N ALA A 114 3.39 6.34 -16.97
CA ALA A 114 3.65 7.73 -17.35
C ALA A 114 4.84 8.32 -16.61
N LEU A 115 5.54 9.22 -17.30
CA LEU A 115 6.64 10.00 -16.75
C LEU A 115 6.18 11.37 -16.26
N PRO A 116 6.96 12.05 -15.40
CA PRO A 116 6.68 13.44 -15.01
C PRO A 116 6.64 14.43 -16.18
N SER A 117 7.19 14.07 -17.35
CA SER A 117 7.06 14.85 -18.60
C SER A 117 5.63 14.84 -19.15
N GLY A 118 4.82 13.84 -18.77
CA GLY A 118 3.50 13.57 -19.34
C GLY A 118 3.52 12.55 -20.47
N GLU A 119 4.71 12.11 -20.92
CA GLU A 119 4.83 10.99 -21.84
C GLU A 119 4.37 9.69 -21.15
N TYR A 120 3.72 8.82 -21.91
CA TYR A 120 3.13 7.58 -21.40
C TYR A 120 3.25 6.44 -22.39
N GLU A 121 3.11 5.22 -21.89
CA GLU A 121 3.05 3.99 -22.67
C GLU A 121 2.06 2.99 -22.08
N LEU A 122 1.55 2.10 -22.93
CA LEU A 122 0.72 0.96 -22.55
C LEU A 122 1.62 -0.28 -22.51
N VAL A 123 1.57 -1.06 -21.44
CA VAL A 123 2.41 -2.25 -21.26
C VAL A 123 1.58 -3.46 -20.81
N ASP A 124 2.19 -4.63 -20.86
CA ASP A 124 1.63 -5.91 -20.41
C ASP A 124 0.38 -6.37 -21.21
N GLU A 125 0.28 -5.95 -22.48
CA GLU A 125 -0.76 -6.40 -23.41
C GLU A 125 -0.70 -7.92 -23.66
N ASP A 126 0.52 -8.48 -23.77
CA ASP A 126 0.73 -9.92 -23.95
C ASP A 126 0.24 -10.72 -22.72
N ASP A 127 0.45 -10.20 -21.51
CA ASP A 127 -0.03 -10.82 -20.27
C ASP A 127 -1.57 -10.81 -20.19
N LEU A 128 -2.20 -9.70 -20.63
CA LEU A 128 -3.65 -9.62 -20.74
C LEU A 128 -4.20 -10.61 -21.78
N MET A 129 -3.53 -10.73 -22.93
CA MET A 129 -3.90 -11.70 -23.98
C MET A 129 -3.78 -13.13 -23.46
N PHE A 130 -2.66 -13.47 -22.82
CA PHE A 130 -2.47 -14.78 -22.20
C PHE A 130 -3.53 -15.08 -21.15
N ALA A 131 -3.93 -14.10 -20.34
CA ALA A 131 -5.01 -14.27 -19.38
C ALA A 131 -6.36 -14.58 -20.05
N LEU A 132 -6.62 -14.03 -21.25
CA LEU A 132 -7.81 -14.34 -22.03
C LEU A 132 -7.74 -15.75 -22.64
N GLU A 133 -6.62 -16.10 -23.28
CA GLU A 133 -6.42 -17.40 -23.92
C GLU A 133 -6.43 -18.56 -22.93
N SER A 134 -5.91 -18.32 -21.71
CA SER A 134 -5.95 -19.27 -20.60
C SER A 134 -7.26 -19.25 -19.80
N GLU A 135 -8.30 -18.56 -20.31
CA GLU A 135 -9.64 -18.47 -19.72
C GLU A 135 -9.68 -17.90 -18.28
N GLN A 136 -8.61 -17.23 -17.84
CA GLN A 136 -8.57 -16.56 -16.53
C GLN A 136 -9.44 -15.31 -16.48
N ILE A 137 -9.71 -14.71 -17.64
CA ILE A 137 -10.62 -13.59 -17.82
C ILE A 137 -11.57 -13.83 -18.99
N THR A 138 -12.72 -13.15 -18.94
CA THR A 138 -13.70 -13.16 -20.02
C THR A 138 -13.33 -12.16 -21.12
N LYS A 139 -13.83 -12.37 -22.34
CA LYS A 139 -13.74 -11.37 -23.44
C LYS A 139 -14.25 -9.99 -23.02
N LYS A 140 -15.28 -9.95 -22.17
CA LYS A 140 -15.80 -8.68 -21.62
C LYS A 140 -14.75 -7.98 -20.76
N GLN A 141 -14.10 -8.69 -19.84
CA GLN A 141 -13.05 -8.12 -18.98
C GLN A 141 -11.84 -7.66 -19.80
N PHE A 142 -11.48 -8.39 -20.84
CA PHE A 142 -10.43 -8.01 -21.78
C PHE A 142 -10.74 -6.66 -22.47
N HIS A 143 -11.93 -6.51 -23.08
CA HIS A 143 -12.33 -5.24 -23.69
C HIS A 143 -12.45 -4.10 -22.68
N GLU A 144 -12.99 -4.38 -21.49
CA GLU A 144 -13.08 -3.38 -20.42
C GLU A 144 -11.70 -2.90 -19.97
N ALA A 145 -10.68 -3.77 -19.98
CA ALA A 145 -9.33 -3.39 -19.61
C ALA A 145 -8.77 -2.30 -20.54
N TYR A 146 -8.83 -2.54 -21.86
CA TYR A 146 -8.43 -1.56 -22.88
C TYR A 146 -9.26 -0.27 -22.81
N MET A 147 -10.58 -0.38 -22.62
CA MET A 147 -11.43 0.80 -22.46
C MET A 147 -10.97 1.68 -21.28
N ILE A 148 -10.64 1.09 -20.13
CA ILE A 148 -10.18 1.85 -18.97
C ILE A 148 -8.78 2.43 -19.22
N ALA A 149 -7.86 1.66 -19.83
CA ALA A 149 -6.53 2.14 -20.17
C ALA A 149 -6.59 3.36 -21.11
N HIS A 150 -7.39 3.29 -22.19
CA HIS A 150 -7.57 4.41 -23.11
C HIS A 150 -8.21 5.64 -22.45
N GLN A 151 -9.12 5.45 -21.49
CA GLN A 151 -9.67 6.56 -20.70
C GLN A 151 -8.60 7.25 -19.85
N ILE A 152 -7.67 6.48 -19.26
CA ILE A 152 -6.56 7.03 -18.49
C ILE A 152 -5.60 7.77 -19.41
N MET A 153 -5.20 7.17 -20.53
CA MET A 153 -4.32 7.79 -21.53
C MET A 153 -4.90 9.11 -22.02
N ALA A 154 -6.21 9.15 -22.31
CA ALA A 154 -6.89 10.40 -22.67
C ALA A 154 -6.90 11.43 -21.53
N GLU A 155 -7.06 11.05 -20.26
CA GLU A 155 -6.96 12.00 -19.13
C GLU A 155 -5.54 12.57 -19.01
N LEU A 156 -4.52 11.73 -19.18
CA LEU A 156 -3.11 12.13 -19.14
C LEU A 156 -2.78 13.12 -20.28
N GLU A 157 -3.20 12.80 -21.51
CA GLU A 157 -2.99 13.65 -22.67
C GLU A 157 -3.67 15.01 -22.54
N ASN A 158 -4.89 15.04 -21.99
CA ASN A 158 -5.67 16.27 -21.87
C ASN A 158 -5.21 17.19 -20.72
N ASP A 159 -4.91 16.65 -19.54
CA ASP A 159 -4.56 17.45 -18.35
C ASP A 159 -3.64 16.72 -17.36
N PHE A 160 -2.42 16.36 -17.82
CA PHE A 160 -1.41 15.77 -16.95
C PHE A 160 -1.09 16.64 -15.72
N LYS A 161 -1.03 17.97 -15.88
CA LYS A 161 -0.72 18.89 -14.76
C LYS A 161 -1.81 18.88 -13.70
N GLY A 162 -3.08 18.88 -14.09
CA GLY A 162 -4.20 18.75 -13.16
C GLY A 162 -4.23 17.39 -12.49
N PHE A 163 -3.91 16.32 -13.22
CA PHE A 163 -3.73 14.99 -12.66
C PHE A 163 -2.63 14.96 -11.59
N GLN A 164 -1.43 15.48 -11.90
CA GLN A 164 -0.31 15.56 -10.96
C GLN A 164 -0.68 16.34 -9.69
N LYS A 165 -1.46 17.43 -9.80
CA LYS A 165 -1.97 18.16 -8.62
C LYS A 165 -2.85 17.28 -7.73
N LYS A 166 -3.72 16.43 -8.30
CA LYS A 166 -4.57 15.49 -7.53
C LYS A 166 -3.71 14.45 -6.79
N ILE A 167 -2.67 13.93 -7.44
CA ILE A 167 -1.69 13.02 -6.82
C ILE A 167 -0.95 13.69 -5.66
N MET A 168 -0.42 14.90 -5.89
CA MET A 168 0.32 15.62 -4.84
C MET A 168 -0.57 16.00 -3.65
N TYR A 169 -1.87 16.26 -3.87
CA TYR A 169 -2.83 16.39 -2.78
C TYR A 169 -2.87 15.12 -1.92
N CYS A 170 -2.92 13.94 -2.54
CA CYS A 170 -2.91 12.66 -1.84
C CYS A 170 -1.59 12.44 -1.07
N PHE A 171 -0.46 12.72 -1.71
CA PHE A 171 0.88 12.61 -1.12
C PHE A 171 1.04 13.50 0.12
N ASN A 172 0.68 14.79 0.01
CA ASN A 172 0.79 15.74 1.11
C ASN A 172 -0.13 15.36 2.28
N LYS A 173 -1.35 14.88 1.97
CA LYS A 173 -2.30 14.45 2.99
C LYS A 173 -1.79 13.27 3.81
N ILE A 174 -1.18 12.27 3.17
CA ILE A 174 -0.67 11.10 3.89
C ILE A 174 0.62 11.41 4.64
N ASN A 175 1.51 12.23 4.08
CA ASN A 175 2.73 12.69 4.77
C ASN A 175 2.40 13.47 6.05
N ALA A 176 1.42 14.38 6.00
CA ALA A 176 0.97 15.12 7.19
C ALA A 176 0.45 14.16 8.30
N LYS A 177 -0.13 13.02 7.93
CA LYS A 177 -0.54 12.00 8.90
C LYS A 177 0.64 11.19 9.42
N ALA A 178 1.57 10.79 8.56
CA ALA A 178 2.76 10.05 8.94
C ALA A 178 3.61 10.83 9.96
N GLN A 179 3.78 12.14 9.76
CA GLN A 179 4.50 13.02 10.70
C GLN A 179 3.84 13.08 12.08
N LYS A 180 2.49 13.16 12.14
CA LYS A 180 1.75 13.14 13.40
C LYS A 180 1.87 11.82 14.17
N ILE A 181 2.10 10.70 13.48
CA ILE A 181 2.32 9.39 14.11
C ILE A 181 3.71 9.36 14.76
N HIS A 182 4.73 9.88 14.08
CA HIS A 182 6.09 9.96 14.60
C HIS A 182 6.26 10.94 15.77
N GLN A 183 5.40 11.97 15.87
CA GLN A 183 5.42 12.96 16.95
C GLN A 183 4.65 12.52 18.21
N LYS A 184 3.96 11.38 18.21
CA LYS A 184 3.34 10.86 19.45
C LYS A 184 4.44 10.30 20.36
N PRO A 185 4.59 10.79 21.61
CA PRO A 185 5.48 10.17 22.57
C PRO A 185 5.06 8.71 22.76
N GLN A 186 6.01 7.79 22.70
CA GLN A 186 5.82 6.47 23.31
C GLN A 186 5.66 6.73 24.81
N ASN A 187 4.42 6.88 25.27
CA ASN A 187 4.13 6.79 26.70
C ASN A 187 4.51 5.37 27.12
N LYS A 188 5.74 5.22 27.63
CA LYS A 188 6.13 4.11 28.47
C LYS A 188 5.09 4.06 29.59
N THR A 189 4.24 3.05 29.58
CA THR A 189 3.43 2.69 30.74
C THR A 189 4.38 2.24 31.84
N ASN A 190 4.85 3.19 32.64
CA ASN A 190 5.37 2.93 33.98
C ASN A 190 4.19 2.45 34.83
N PHE A 191 3.97 1.14 34.88
CA PHE A 191 3.24 0.51 35.97
C PHE A 191 4.25 -0.02 36.99
N GLU A 192 4.94 0.92 37.63
CA GLU A 192 5.47 0.71 38.97
C GLU A 192 4.65 1.57 39.92
N LYS A 193 3.76 0.91 40.68
CA LYS A 193 3.60 1.17 42.12
C LYS A 193 2.66 0.16 42.77
N SER A 194 3.25 -0.52 43.75
CA SER A 194 2.69 -0.90 45.06
C SER A 194 1.48 -1.83 45.11
N LYS A 195 1.75 -3.10 45.40
CA LYS A 195 1.00 -3.82 46.45
C LYS A 195 1.98 -4.32 47.51
N GLN A 196 2.00 -3.63 48.65
CA GLN A 196 2.49 -4.17 49.90
C GLN A 196 1.68 -5.43 50.23
N ILE A 197 2.29 -6.60 50.14
CA ILE A 197 1.73 -7.84 50.68
C ILE A 197 2.38 -8.02 52.05
N LYS A 198 1.58 -7.87 53.11
CA LYS A 198 1.98 -8.17 54.50
C LYS A 198 2.37 -9.66 54.59
N PRO A 199 3.45 -10.02 55.32
CA PRO A 199 3.87 -11.41 55.46
C PRO A 199 2.84 -12.20 56.29
N LYS A 200 2.34 -13.31 55.73
CA LYS A 200 1.58 -14.31 56.50
C LYS A 200 2.55 -15.12 57.36
N GLN A 201 2.33 -15.08 58.66
CA GLN A 201 3.03 -15.89 59.66
C GLN A 201 2.79 -17.39 59.39
N TYR A 202 3.90 -18.13 59.34
CA TYR A 202 3.94 -19.58 59.44
C TYR A 202 3.68 -19.95 60.91
N ASN A 203 2.58 -20.65 61.19
CA ASN A 203 2.42 -21.43 62.41
C ASN A 203 2.35 -22.91 62.02
N GLN A 204 3.44 -23.62 62.32
CA GLN A 204 3.44 -25.08 62.45
C GLN A 204 2.86 -25.43 63.81
N THR A 205 1.79 -26.22 63.85
CA THR A 205 1.50 -27.08 64.99
C THR A 205 0.95 -28.43 64.54
N LYS A 206 1.40 -29.42 65.29
CA LYS A 206 1.39 -30.87 65.07
C LYS A 206 0.01 -31.53 65.19
N ASN A 207 -0.04 -32.72 64.59
CA ASN A 207 -0.54 -33.99 65.13
C ASN A 207 -1.98 -34.49 64.82
N HIS A 208 -1.95 -35.69 64.23
CA HIS A 208 -2.62 -36.94 64.63
C HIS A 208 -4.01 -37.28 64.08
N GLN A 209 -4.01 -38.42 63.36
CA GLN A 209 -4.92 -39.58 63.46
C GLN A 209 -6.41 -39.34 63.13
N GLN A 210 -7.21 -40.26 62.62
CA GLN A 210 -7.17 -41.64 62.15
C GLN A 210 -8.57 -41.86 61.55
N GLN A 211 -8.71 -42.74 60.54
CA GLN A 211 -9.87 -43.64 60.31
C GLN A 211 -11.26 -42.98 60.12
N LYS A 212 -12.16 -43.39 59.22
CA LYS A 212 -12.60 -44.72 58.76
C LYS A 212 -13.77 -44.44 57.78
N LYS A 213 -13.96 -45.34 56.79
CA LYS A 213 -15.24 -45.93 56.31
C LYS A 213 -16.42 -44.97 56.02
N ASN A 214 -17.10 -45.01 54.88
CA ASN A 214 -17.48 -46.11 53.98
C ASN A 214 -17.48 -45.64 52.53
#